data_AF-A0A8T5AD98-F1
#
_entry.id   AF-A0A8T5AD98-F1
#
_cell.length_a   1.000
_cell.length_b   1.000
_cell.length_c   1.000
_cell.angle_alpha   90.00
_cell.angle_beta   90.00
_cell.angle_gamma   90.00
#
_symmetry.space_group_name_H-M   'P 1'
#
loop_
_entity.id
_entity.type
_entity.pdbx_description
1 polymer ?
#
loop_
_entity_poly.entity_id
_entity_poly.type
_entity_poly.pdbx_seq_one_letter_code
_entity_poly.pdbx_strand_id
1 'polypeptide(L)'
;MCSQEGKSLRKKVEEEFEESIGINKLIDTLLKSFLKSDSAYGLITDIKADIDDVFRMVKEAISGKGLDIYALKIRNEIYLSKAIEQFNKLYEVVRKRSLLRAKKGLMEIWDDCESRILHFLIPSLRRHLPIEYKDDHEKKEIIEALLKSYVD
;
A
#
# COMPACT_ATOMS: atom_id res chain seq x y z
N MET A 1 5.63 20.30 -23.93
CA MET A 1 4.80 20.95 -22.89
C MET A 1 3.46 20.24 -22.87
N CYS A 2 3.09 19.63 -21.75
CA CYS A 2 1.75 19.09 -21.55
C CYS A 2 1.43 19.12 -20.06
N SER A 3 0.72 20.16 -19.68
CA SER A 3 0.05 20.32 -18.40
C SER A 3 -1.29 19.61 -18.48
N GLN A 4 -1.51 18.60 -17.64
CA GLN A 4 -2.83 18.23 -17.17
C GLN A 4 -2.74 17.78 -15.71
N GLU A 5 -3.55 18.46 -14.89
CA GLU A 5 -3.66 18.32 -13.44
C GLU A 5 -4.21 16.93 -13.08
N GLY A 6 -3.34 16.05 -12.57
CA GLY A 6 -3.76 14.86 -11.86
C GLY A 6 -4.35 15.26 -10.51
N LYS A 7 -5.67 15.15 -10.36
CA LYS A 7 -6.36 15.30 -9.07
C LYS A 7 -5.88 14.23 -8.10
N SER A 8 -4.88 14.58 -7.31
CA SER A 8 -4.39 13.82 -6.16
C SER A 8 -5.55 13.56 -5.19
N LEU A 9 -5.93 12.30 -5.01
CA LEU A 9 -6.90 11.84 -4.00
C LEU A 9 -6.28 11.92 -2.60
N ARG A 10 -6.05 13.13 -2.09
CA ARG A 10 -5.55 13.37 -0.72
C ARG A 10 -6.68 13.95 0.12
N LYS A 11 -7.22 13.16 1.04
CA LYS A 11 -8.03 13.68 2.16
C LYS A 11 -7.10 13.81 3.35
N LYS A 12 -6.62 15.03 3.60
CA LYS A 12 -5.78 15.40 4.75
C LYS A 12 -6.69 15.53 5.99
N VAL A 13 -6.38 14.83 7.07
CA VAL A 13 -6.98 15.04 8.39
C VAL A 13 -5.82 15.38 9.32
N GLU A 14 -5.71 16.67 9.67
CA GLU A 14 -4.74 17.17 10.65
C GLU A 14 -5.50 17.47 11.95
N GLU A 15 -5.25 16.71 13.01
CA GLU A 15 -5.64 17.03 14.39
C GLU A 15 -4.43 16.79 15.30
N GLU A 16 -4.21 17.67 16.28
CA GLU A 16 -3.17 17.55 17.31
C GLU A 16 -3.60 16.51 18.38
N PHE A 17 -2.71 15.57 18.70
CA PHE A 17 -3.00 14.43 19.56
C PHE A 17 -1.91 14.24 20.63
N GLU A 18 -2.30 13.92 21.86
CA GLU A 18 -1.39 13.41 22.90
C GLU A 18 -0.73 12.09 22.43
N GLU A 19 0.60 12.00 22.55
CA GLU A 19 1.45 11.22 21.64
C GLU A 19 1.14 9.71 21.54
N SER A 20 0.77 9.01 22.62
CA SER A 20 0.58 7.53 22.55
C SER A 20 -0.88 7.09 22.45
N ILE A 21 -1.77 7.68 23.26
CA ILE A 21 -3.22 7.39 23.22
C ILE A 21 -3.85 7.94 21.93
N GLY A 22 -3.33 9.06 21.45
CA GLY A 22 -3.82 9.71 20.23
C GLY A 22 -3.46 8.97 18.94
N ILE A 23 -2.24 8.44 18.81
CA ILE A 23 -1.82 7.68 17.62
C ILE A 23 -2.67 6.40 17.48
N ASN A 24 -2.89 5.66 18.56
CA ASN A 24 -3.74 4.47 18.53
C ASN A 24 -5.15 4.78 18.04
N LYS A 25 -5.75 5.86 18.56
CA LYS A 25 -7.08 6.32 18.15
C LYS A 25 -7.10 6.81 16.69
N LEU A 26 -6.03 7.46 16.24
CA LEU A 26 -5.86 7.89 14.85
C LEU A 26 -5.82 6.68 13.91
N ILE A 27 -4.96 5.69 14.18
CA ILE A 27 -4.85 4.45 13.39
C ILE A 27 -6.20 3.76 13.30
N ASP A 28 -6.90 3.64 14.43
CA ASP A 28 -8.23 3.06 14.49
C ASP A 28 -9.25 3.79 13.60
N THR A 29 -9.18 5.13 13.61
CA THR A 29 -10.05 5.98 12.81
C THR A 29 -9.73 5.84 11.32
N LEU A 30 -8.45 5.80 10.95
CA LEU A 30 -7.99 5.60 9.58
C LEU A 30 -8.42 4.24 9.04
N LEU A 31 -8.23 3.15 9.81
CA LEU A 31 -8.66 1.81 9.39
C LEU A 31 -10.19 1.71 9.25
N LYS A 32 -10.96 2.28 10.18
CA LYS A 32 -12.43 2.33 10.07
C LYS A 32 -12.89 3.12 8.84
N SER A 33 -12.24 4.26 8.57
CA SER A 33 -12.51 5.08 7.39
C SER A 33 -12.20 4.31 6.11
N PHE A 34 -11.03 3.65 6.07
CA PHE A 34 -10.61 2.84 4.93
C PHE A 34 -11.61 1.71 4.66
N LEU A 35 -12.03 0.96 5.69
CA LEU A 35 -13.03 -0.11 5.58
C LEU A 35 -14.35 0.37 4.97
N LYS A 36 -14.83 1.54 5.40
CA LYS A 36 -16.08 2.15 4.89
C LYS A 36 -15.95 2.74 3.49
N SER A 37 -14.73 2.96 2.99
CA SER A 37 -14.53 3.52 1.65
C SER A 37 -14.69 2.46 0.57
N ASP A 38 -15.12 2.87 -0.62
CA ASP A 38 -15.20 1.98 -1.79
C ASP A 38 -13.83 1.69 -2.43
N SER A 39 -12.75 2.29 -1.89
CA SER A 39 -11.40 2.05 -2.38
C SER A 39 -10.88 0.68 -1.92
N ALA A 40 -10.24 -0.03 -2.85
CA ALA A 40 -9.45 -1.22 -2.55
C ALA A 40 -8.09 -0.90 -1.92
N TYR A 41 -7.62 0.35 -2.05
CA TYR A 41 -6.28 0.78 -1.65
C TYR A 41 -6.34 1.94 -0.65
N GLY A 42 -5.43 1.91 0.33
CA GLY A 42 -5.22 2.99 1.28
C GLY A 42 -3.72 3.28 1.44
N LEU A 43 -3.41 4.52 1.80
CA LEU A 43 -2.05 4.97 2.08
C LEU A 43 -2.06 5.74 3.39
N ILE A 44 -1.22 5.32 4.32
CA ILE A 44 -0.92 6.05 5.55
C ILE A 44 0.50 6.59 5.39
N THR A 45 0.61 7.92 5.45
CA THR A 45 1.85 8.67 5.26
C THR A 45 1.77 9.96 6.09
N ASP A 46 2.86 10.73 6.13
CA ASP A 46 2.94 12.03 6.81
C ASP A 46 2.58 12.00 8.31
N ILE A 47 2.72 10.86 8.98
CA ILE A 47 2.52 10.75 10.44
C ILE A 47 3.77 11.23 11.16
N LYS A 48 3.60 12.16 12.10
CA LYS A 48 4.66 12.67 12.99
C LYS A 48 4.97 11.67 14.11
N ALA A 49 5.35 10.45 13.76
CA ALA A 49 5.75 9.41 14.69
C ALA A 49 6.72 8.44 14.01
N ASP A 50 7.37 7.59 14.81
CA ASP A 50 8.20 6.52 14.26
C ASP A 50 7.34 5.56 13.41
N ILE A 51 7.72 5.39 12.13
CA ILE A 51 6.91 4.62 11.18
C ILE A 51 6.88 3.13 11.50
N ASP A 52 7.91 2.60 12.17
CA ASP A 52 7.98 1.19 12.53
C ASP A 52 7.01 0.90 13.66
N ASP A 53 6.94 1.79 14.65
CA ASP A 53 5.92 1.75 15.69
C ASP A 53 4.50 1.90 15.13
N VAL A 54 4.28 2.86 14.23
CA VAL A 54 2.97 3.03 13.57
C VAL A 54 2.61 1.77 12.77
N PHE A 55 3.55 1.18 12.03
CA PHE A 55 3.30 -0.03 11.26
C PHE A 55 2.96 -1.22 12.18
N ARG A 56 3.68 -1.36 13.29
CA ARG A 56 3.36 -2.37 14.32
C ARG A 56 1.95 -2.17 14.87
N MET A 57 1.58 -0.95 15.25
CA MET A 57 0.23 -0.63 15.74
C MET A 57 -0.86 -0.89 14.69
N VAL A 58 -0.61 -0.58 13.41
CA VAL A 58 -1.53 -0.92 12.31
C VAL A 58 -1.72 -2.44 12.22
N LYS A 59 -0.62 -3.21 12.26
CA LYS A 59 -0.68 -4.68 12.22
C LYS A 59 -1.42 -5.27 13.42
N GLU A 60 -1.17 -4.76 14.62
CA GLU A 60 -1.86 -5.14 15.86
C GLU A 60 -3.36 -4.80 15.80
N ALA A 61 -3.72 -3.63 15.28
CA ALA A 61 -5.12 -3.24 15.14
C ALA A 61 -5.86 -4.09 14.11
N ILE A 62 -5.20 -4.44 12.98
CA ILE A 62 -5.76 -5.34 11.96
C ILE A 62 -5.98 -6.74 12.55
N SER A 63 -4.96 -7.32 13.19
CA SER A 63 -5.04 -8.68 13.72
C SER A 63 -5.99 -8.78 14.91
N GLY A 64 -5.90 -7.86 15.87
CA GLY A 64 -6.72 -7.84 17.08
C GLY A 64 -8.22 -7.67 16.81
N LYS A 65 -8.58 -7.09 15.66
CA LYS A 65 -9.98 -6.91 15.23
C LYS A 65 -10.41 -7.88 14.13
N GLY A 66 -9.52 -8.76 13.67
CA GLY A 66 -9.80 -9.68 12.57
C GLY A 66 -10.17 -8.98 11.26
N LEU A 67 -9.55 -7.84 10.95
CA LEU A 67 -9.84 -7.09 9.74
C LEU A 67 -9.20 -7.76 8.53
N ASP A 68 -9.98 -7.90 7.45
CA ASP A 68 -9.49 -8.47 6.19
C ASP A 68 -8.69 -7.45 5.35
N ILE A 69 -7.63 -6.88 5.93
CA ILE A 69 -6.76 -5.87 5.33
C ILE A 69 -5.33 -6.38 5.31
N TYR A 70 -4.68 -6.27 4.16
CA TYR A 70 -3.24 -6.45 4.04
C TYR A 70 -2.55 -5.10 4.23
N ALA A 71 -1.51 -5.06 5.07
CA ALA A 71 -0.70 -3.87 5.32
C ALA A 71 0.76 -4.14 4.95
N LEU A 72 1.39 -3.21 4.25
CA LEU A 72 2.76 -3.28 3.80
C LEU A 72 3.48 -1.96 4.07
N LYS A 73 4.60 -2.01 4.77
CA LYS A 73 5.47 -0.84 4.96
C LYS A 73 6.51 -0.79 3.85
N ILE A 74 6.66 0.37 3.22
CA ILE A 74 7.77 0.69 2.33
C ILE A 74 8.27 2.06 2.74
N ARG A 75 9.52 2.16 3.20
CA ARG A 75 10.10 3.42 3.72
C ARG A 75 9.21 4.01 4.81
N ASN A 76 8.78 5.27 4.66
CA ASN A 76 7.95 6.02 5.60
C ASN A 76 6.45 5.93 5.26
N GLU A 77 6.05 4.95 4.47
CA GLU A 77 4.68 4.79 3.98
C GLU A 77 4.15 3.41 4.34
N ILE A 78 2.86 3.36 4.72
CA ILE A 78 2.14 2.11 4.96
C ILE A 78 1.00 2.02 3.96
N TYR A 79 1.12 1.03 3.08
CA TYR A 79 0.15 0.70 2.07
C TYR A 79 -0.86 -0.30 2.61
N LEU A 80 -2.15 -0.07 2.34
CA LEU A 80 -3.25 -0.93 2.74
C LEU A 80 -3.98 -1.47 1.51
N SER A 81 -4.38 -2.74 1.56
CA SER A 81 -5.09 -3.42 0.48
C SER A 81 -6.21 -4.30 1.01
N LYS A 82 -7.43 -4.12 0.48
CA LYS A 82 -8.55 -5.05 0.68
C LYS A 82 -8.45 -6.21 -0.31
N ALA A 83 -9.18 -7.30 -0.04
CA ALA A 83 -9.34 -8.36 -1.03
C ALA A 83 -10.11 -7.78 -2.23
N ILE A 84 -9.60 -7.99 -3.44
CA ILE A 84 -10.22 -7.46 -4.64
C ILE A 84 -11.19 -8.51 -5.19
N GLU A 85 -12.48 -8.16 -5.25
CA GLU A 85 -13.51 -9.06 -5.79
C GLU A 85 -13.21 -9.50 -7.22
N GLN A 86 -12.84 -8.53 -8.08
CA GLN A 86 -12.49 -8.78 -9.48
C GLN A 86 -10.98 -8.97 -9.72
N PHE A 87 -10.27 -9.54 -8.74
CA PHE A 87 -8.81 -9.69 -8.79
C PHE A 87 -8.33 -10.37 -10.07
N ASN A 88 -8.98 -11.44 -10.52
CA ASN A 88 -8.55 -12.16 -11.73
C ASN A 88 -8.56 -11.27 -12.98
N LYS A 89 -9.54 -10.38 -13.11
CA LYS A 89 -9.59 -9.44 -14.24
C LYS A 89 -8.45 -8.42 -14.15
N LEU A 90 -8.20 -7.88 -12.96
CA LEU A 90 -7.07 -6.98 -12.71
C LEU A 90 -5.74 -7.66 -13.01
N TYR A 91 -5.56 -8.89 -12.53
CA TYR A 91 -4.35 -9.68 -12.72
C TYR A 91 -4.06 -9.91 -14.21
N GLU A 92 -5.08 -10.25 -15.00
CA GLU A 92 -4.94 -10.41 -16.44
C GLU A 92 -4.58 -9.11 -17.16
N VAL A 93 -5.11 -7.97 -16.71
CA VAL A 93 -4.74 -6.65 -17.26
C VAL A 93 -3.27 -6.33 -16.96
N VAL A 94 -2.83 -6.51 -15.71
CA VAL A 94 -1.43 -6.29 -15.31
C VAL A 94 -0.49 -7.19 -16.12
N ARG A 95 -0.80 -8.48 -16.23
CA ARG A 95 0.02 -9.43 -17.01
C ARG A 95 0.17 -9.07 -18.48
N LYS A 96 -0.83 -8.43 -19.08
CA LYS A 96 -0.81 -8.05 -20.50
C LYS A 96 -0.09 -6.74 -20.76
N ARG A 97 -0.01 -5.85 -19.77
CA ARG A 97 0.49 -4.47 -19.94
C ARG A 97 1.79 -4.18 -19.21
N SER A 98 2.15 -5.01 -18.24
CA SER A 98 3.31 -4.81 -17.38
C SER A 98 4.34 -5.91 -17.57
N LEU A 99 5.60 -5.60 -17.24
CA LEU A 99 6.70 -6.55 -17.31
C LEU A 99 6.94 -7.20 -15.94
N LEU A 100 6.93 -8.53 -15.86
CA LEU A 100 7.30 -9.24 -14.63
C LEU A 100 8.76 -8.95 -14.28
N ARG A 101 8.98 -8.33 -13.12
CA ARG A 101 10.33 -8.01 -12.59
C ARG A 101 10.83 -9.06 -11.62
N ALA A 102 9.95 -9.57 -10.77
CA ALA A 102 10.31 -10.59 -9.81
C ALA A 102 9.10 -11.45 -9.44
N LYS A 103 9.37 -12.71 -9.12
CA LYS A 103 8.41 -13.66 -8.56
C LYS A 103 9.09 -14.42 -7.43
N LYS A 104 8.52 -14.38 -6.23
CA LYS A 104 9.06 -15.05 -5.05
C LYS A 104 7.92 -15.65 -4.25
N GLY A 105 7.88 -16.97 -4.17
CA GLY A 105 6.78 -17.72 -3.57
C GLY A 105 5.42 -17.33 -4.15
N LEU A 106 4.53 -16.81 -3.31
CA LEU A 106 3.15 -16.43 -3.68
C LEU A 106 3.02 -14.98 -4.14
N MET A 107 4.11 -14.24 -4.27
CA MET A 107 4.09 -12.83 -4.66
C MET A 107 4.73 -12.61 -6.03
N GLU A 108 4.25 -11.57 -6.69
CA GLU A 108 4.76 -11.13 -7.99
C GLU A 108 4.89 -9.60 -8.00
N ILE A 109 5.96 -9.10 -8.62
CA ILE A 109 6.19 -7.67 -8.84
C ILE A 109 6.19 -7.44 -10.36
N TRP A 110 5.24 -6.66 -10.84
CA TRP A 110 5.09 -6.31 -12.25
C TRP A 110 5.30 -4.82 -12.43
N ASP A 111 6.02 -4.41 -13.48
CA ASP A 111 6.37 -3.02 -13.76
C ASP A 111 5.59 -2.51 -14.98
N ASP A 112 4.66 -1.59 -14.74
CA ASP A 112 4.07 -0.74 -15.77
C ASP A 112 4.93 0.52 -15.89
N CYS A 113 5.89 0.48 -16.80
CA CYS A 113 6.84 1.58 -16.98
C CYS A 113 6.22 2.82 -17.63
N GLU A 114 5.12 2.66 -18.38
CA GLU A 114 4.40 3.78 -19.00
C GLU A 114 3.68 4.60 -17.93
N SER A 115 3.00 3.91 -17.00
CA SER A 115 2.29 4.55 -15.88
C SER A 115 3.19 4.87 -14.68
N ARG A 116 4.43 4.35 -14.66
CA ARG A 116 5.37 4.38 -13.53
C ARG A 116 4.80 3.76 -12.26
N ILE A 117 4.21 2.58 -12.40
CA ILE A 117 3.59 1.83 -11.30
C ILE A 117 4.22 0.44 -11.21
N LEU A 118 4.68 0.10 -10.02
CA LEU A 118 4.94 -1.28 -9.64
C LEU A 118 3.67 -1.90 -9.07
N HIS A 119 3.15 -2.91 -9.75
CA HIS A 119 2.06 -3.74 -9.27
C HIS A 119 2.64 -4.86 -8.40
N PHE A 120 2.50 -4.70 -7.08
CA PHE A 120 2.77 -5.77 -6.14
C PHE A 120 1.51 -6.63 -5.96
N LEU A 121 1.60 -7.90 -6.34
CA LEU A 121 0.49 -8.83 -6.40
C LEU A 121 0.74 -10.02 -5.50
N ILE A 122 -0.29 -10.43 -4.76
CA ILE A 122 -0.30 -11.69 -4.00
C ILE A 122 -1.53 -12.48 -4.44
N PRO A 123 -1.44 -13.27 -5.54
CA PRO A 123 -2.61 -13.86 -6.16
C PRO A 123 -3.42 -14.79 -5.24
N SER A 124 -2.75 -15.55 -4.37
CA SER A 124 -3.41 -16.44 -3.40
C SER A 124 -4.32 -15.69 -2.42
N LEU A 125 -3.99 -14.44 -2.10
CA LEU A 125 -4.75 -13.60 -1.17
C LEU A 125 -5.65 -12.57 -1.88
N ARG A 126 -5.68 -12.60 -3.23
CA ARG A 126 -6.39 -11.62 -4.06
C ARG A 126 -6.03 -10.17 -3.69
N ARG A 127 -4.76 -9.93 -3.35
CA ARG A 127 -4.24 -8.61 -2.99
C ARG A 127 -3.44 -8.00 -4.12
N HIS A 128 -3.64 -6.72 -4.30
CA HIS A 128 -2.88 -5.87 -5.19
C HIS A 128 -2.53 -4.58 -4.46
N LEU A 129 -1.31 -4.12 -4.66
CA LEU A 129 -0.78 -2.85 -4.18
C LEU A 129 -0.09 -2.15 -5.35
N PRO A 130 -0.73 -1.13 -5.95
CA PRO A 130 -0.06 -0.26 -6.91
C PRO A 130 0.85 0.71 -6.15
N ILE A 131 2.13 0.73 -6.52
CA ILE A 131 3.14 1.59 -5.90
C ILE A 131 3.76 2.46 -6.99
N GLU A 132 3.55 3.77 -6.89
CA GLU A 132 4.12 4.74 -7.83
C GLU A 132 5.62 4.93 -7.57
N TYR A 133 6.39 5.22 -8.62
CA TYR A 133 7.80 5.60 -8.50
C TYR A 133 8.13 6.78 -9.43
N LYS A 134 9.07 7.63 -9.01
CA LYS A 134 9.45 8.84 -9.75
C LYS A 134 10.50 8.56 -10.81
N ASP A 135 11.44 7.68 -10.51
CA ASP A 135 12.57 7.34 -11.36
C ASP A 135 13.03 5.88 -11.17
N ASP A 136 13.99 5.45 -11.98
CA ASP A 136 14.50 4.08 -11.95
C ASP A 136 15.28 3.74 -10.67
N HIS A 137 15.82 4.74 -9.98
CA HIS A 137 16.49 4.54 -8.70
C HIS A 137 15.47 4.18 -7.62
N GLU A 138 14.42 5.00 -7.47
CA GLU A 138 13.31 4.75 -6.55
C GLU A 138 12.61 3.41 -6.87
N LYS A 139 12.39 3.11 -8.15
CA LYS A 139 11.85 1.82 -8.58
C LYS A 139 12.66 0.64 -8.05
N LYS A 140 13.99 0.70 -8.19
CA LYS A 140 14.88 -0.37 -7.73
C LYS A 140 14.82 -0.54 -6.22
N GLU A 141 14.84 0.57 -5.48
CA GLU A 141 14.74 0.56 -4.01
C GLU A 141 13.40 -0.03 -3.54
N ILE A 142 12.29 0.28 -4.20
CA ILE A 142 10.98 -0.30 -3.90
C ILE A 142 11.00 -1.82 -4.15
N ILE A 143 11.52 -2.27 -5.29
CA ILE A 143 11.64 -3.71 -5.60
C ILE A 143 12.47 -4.43 -4.52
N GLU A 144 13.60 -3.87 -4.12
CA GLU A 144 14.44 -4.45 -3.07
C GLU A 144 13.72 -4.50 -1.72
N ALA A 145 12.98 -3.46 -1.35
CA ALA A 145 12.17 -3.44 -0.13
C ALA A 145 11.08 -4.53 -0.16
N LEU A 146 10.37 -4.69 -1.29
CA LEU A 146 9.36 -5.72 -1.49
C LEU A 146 9.92 -7.14 -1.40
N LEU A 147 11.15 -7.36 -1.90
CA LEU A 147 11.79 -8.67 -1.85
C LEU A 147 12.31 -9.03 -0.46
N LYS A 148 12.66 -8.02 0.35
CA LYS A 148 13.05 -8.16 1.76
C LYS A 148 11.86 -8.43 2.67
N SER A 149 10.75 -7.71 2.51
CA SER A 149 9.55 -7.82 3.38
C SER A 149 8.82 -9.17 3.33
N TYR A 150 9.26 -10.09 2.46
CA TYR A 150 8.76 -11.47 2.39
C TYR A 150 9.62 -12.49 3.12
N VAL A 151 10.83 -12.09 3.55
CA VAL A 151 11.72 -12.96 4.32
C VAL A 151 11.39 -12.93 5.81
N ASP A 152 10.66 -11.90 6.24
CA ASP A 152 10.18 -11.70 7.62
C ASP A 152 8.68 -12.08 7.75
#